data_AF-A0A822IXJ2-F1
#
_entry.id   AF-A0A822IXJ2-F1
#
_cell.length_a   1.000
_cell.length_b   1.000
_cell.length_c   1.000
_cell.angle_alpha   90.00
_cell.angle_beta   90.00
_cell.angle_gamma   90.00
#
_symmetry.space_group_name_H-M   'P 1'
#
loop_
_entity.id
_entity.type
_entity.pdbx_description
1 polymer ?
#
loop_
_entity_poly.entity_id
_entity_poly.type
_entity_poly.pdbx_seq_one_letter_code
_entity_poly.pdbx_strand_id
1 'polypeptide(L)'
;MPFSYSDFEFWVSPEHPPDVGSLPSVSSGVPVRLAQAGRTLNFGLLIGEILSIDTEDARRRIEDVDMLPDSIAHVFLEEDLALLLAVFSQVATALADAVDSDGRPAGEKGQTLAEHPLIGQSGEGRLFFYSQHVDLADLRFDLDRLCDFLAWAVGHSLLVRKLNPGK
;
A
#
# COMPACT_ATOMS: atom_id res chain seq x y z
N MET A 1 -12.09 7.33 -10.47
CA MET A 1 -11.22 8.41 -9.94
C MET A 1 -10.07 7.71 -9.25
N PRO A 2 -8.78 8.05 -9.47
CA PRO A 2 -7.73 7.49 -8.63
C PRO A 2 -8.03 7.87 -7.18
N PHE A 3 -7.93 6.91 -6.26
CA PHE A 3 -8.01 7.21 -4.84
C PHE A 3 -6.86 8.16 -4.51
N SER A 4 -7.00 9.04 -3.53
CA SER A 4 -5.92 9.94 -3.14
C SER A 4 -5.82 9.88 -1.63
N TYR A 5 -5.36 8.74 -1.13
CA TYR A 5 -5.13 8.58 0.30
C TYR A 5 -4.02 9.53 0.74
N SER A 6 -4.20 10.06 1.95
CA SER A 6 -3.15 10.83 2.60
C SER A 6 -1.95 9.93 2.91
N ASP A 7 -0.79 10.53 3.16
CA ASP A 7 0.35 9.75 3.63
C ASP A 7 0.04 9.18 5.02
N PHE A 8 0.39 7.91 5.24
CA PHE A 8 0.24 7.25 6.53
C PHE A 8 1.60 7.01 7.17
N GLU A 9 1.65 7.18 8.49
CA GLU A 9 2.76 6.77 9.33
C GLU A 9 2.34 5.57 10.18
N PHE A 10 3.12 4.51 10.12
CA PHE A 10 2.88 3.29 10.88
C PHE A 10 3.83 3.20 12.08
N TRP A 11 3.29 2.83 13.25
CA TRP A 11 4.01 2.69 14.51
C TRP A 11 3.69 1.35 15.14
N VAL A 12 4.67 0.77 15.82
CA VAL A 12 4.47 -0.44 16.63
C VAL A 12 4.00 0.01 17.99
N SER A 13 2.86 -0.52 18.47
CA SER A 13 2.49 -0.30 19.86
C SER A 13 3.57 -0.93 20.73
N PRO A 14 4.27 -0.18 21.60
CA PRO A 14 5.07 -0.84 22.63
C PRO A 14 4.15 -1.75 23.44
N GLU A 15 4.69 -2.85 23.94
CA GLU A 15 3.94 -3.87 24.69
C GLU A 15 3.23 -3.33 25.95
N HIS A 16 3.38 -2.04 26.28
CA HIS A 16 2.64 -1.31 27.31
C HIS A 16 2.12 0.03 26.73
N PRO A 17 0.82 0.36 26.87
CA PRO A 17 0.30 1.64 26.40
C PRO A 17 1.05 2.78 27.11
N PRO A 18 1.71 3.70 26.39
CA PRO A 18 2.34 4.84 27.03
C PRO A 18 1.24 5.70 27.66
N ASP A 19 1.50 6.18 28.88
CA ASP A 19 0.69 7.21 29.51
C ASP A 19 0.37 8.33 28.51
N VAL A 20 -0.89 8.76 28.51
CA VAL A 20 -1.48 9.72 27.58
C VAL A 20 -0.70 11.04 27.64
N GLY A 21 0.36 11.17 26.85
CA GLY A 21 1.20 12.37 26.85
C GLY A 21 2.55 12.28 26.15
N SER A 22 3.11 11.08 25.93
CA SER A 22 4.41 10.96 25.26
C SER A 22 4.52 9.69 24.43
N LEU A 23 4.62 9.88 23.11
CA LEU A 23 4.91 8.80 22.16
C LEU A 23 6.26 8.14 22.52
N PRO A 24 6.39 6.80 22.43
CA PRO A 24 7.63 6.10 22.75
C PRO A 24 8.71 6.45 21.72
N SER A 25 9.95 6.70 22.17
CA SER A 25 11.07 6.85 21.22
C SER A 25 11.36 5.51 20.57
N VAL A 26 11.24 5.45 19.24
CA VAL A 26 11.36 4.21 18.47
C VAL A 26 12.77 3.64 18.60
N SER A 27 12.88 2.42 19.15
CA SER A 27 14.14 1.68 19.21
C SER A 27 14.63 1.36 17.79
N SER A 28 15.94 1.54 17.56
CA SER A 28 16.59 1.27 16.27
C SER A 28 16.34 -0.18 15.81
N GLY A 29 15.63 -0.35 14.69
CA GLY A 29 15.34 -1.67 14.09
C GLY A 29 13.87 -1.89 13.70
N VAL A 30 12.96 -1.03 14.17
CA VAL A 30 11.55 -1.03 13.73
C VAL A 30 11.43 -0.24 12.42
N PRO A 31 10.71 -0.71 11.38
CA PRO A 31 10.47 0.10 10.18
C PRO A 31 9.56 1.29 10.54
N VAL A 32 10.16 2.46 10.77
CA VAL A 32 9.48 3.64 11.33
C VAL A 32 8.66 4.42 10.29
N ARG A 33 8.84 4.14 8.98
CA ARG A 33 8.26 4.97 7.93
C ARG A 33 8.21 4.25 6.58
N LEU A 34 7.02 3.97 6.08
CA LEU A 34 6.80 3.81 4.63
C LEU A 34 6.34 5.18 4.11
N ALA A 35 7.30 6.06 3.79
CA ALA A 35 7.04 7.43 3.34
C ALA A 35 6.20 7.52 2.05
N GLN A 36 5.89 6.38 1.42
CA GLN A 36 5.06 6.24 0.23
C GLN A 36 3.99 5.15 0.38
N ALA A 37 3.67 4.68 1.60
CA ALA A 37 2.64 3.66 1.77
C ALA A 37 1.30 4.09 1.18
N GLY A 38 0.88 5.34 1.37
CA GLY A 38 -0.36 5.85 0.75
C GLY A 38 -0.36 5.70 -0.77
N ARG A 39 0.79 5.97 -1.41
CA ARG A 39 0.99 5.78 -2.85
C ARG A 39 0.94 4.29 -3.23
N THR A 40 1.68 3.43 -2.54
CA THR A 40 1.72 1.99 -2.80
C THR A 40 0.34 1.34 -2.58
N LEU A 41 -0.36 1.70 -1.50
CA LEU A 41 -1.71 1.24 -1.21
C LEU A 41 -2.68 1.66 -2.31
N ASN A 42 -2.66 2.93 -2.69
CA ASN A 42 -3.53 3.47 -3.73
C ASN A 42 -3.33 2.78 -5.09
N PHE A 43 -2.09 2.79 -5.59
CA PHE A 43 -1.80 2.16 -6.89
C PHE A 43 -1.92 0.64 -6.83
N GLY A 44 -1.65 0.02 -5.69
CA GLY A 44 -1.92 -1.39 -5.46
C GLY A 44 -3.41 -1.74 -5.56
N LEU A 45 -4.29 -0.96 -4.91
CA LEU A 45 -5.74 -1.15 -5.03
C LEU A 45 -6.22 -0.96 -6.47
N LEU A 46 -5.71 0.06 -7.18
CA LEU A 46 -6.03 0.27 -8.60
C LEU A 46 -5.57 -0.90 -9.48
N ILE A 47 -4.37 -1.44 -9.27
CA ILE A 47 -3.92 -2.65 -9.99
C ILE A 47 -4.83 -3.83 -9.65
N GLY A 48 -5.20 -4.00 -8.38
CA GLY A 48 -6.13 -5.04 -7.95
C GLY A 48 -7.47 -4.96 -8.69
N GLU A 49 -8.07 -3.76 -8.76
CA GLU A 49 -9.31 -3.53 -9.50
C GLU A 49 -9.16 -3.85 -10.99
N ILE A 50 -8.10 -3.37 -11.65
CA ILE A 50 -7.85 -3.63 -13.08
C ILE A 50 -7.70 -5.14 -13.34
N LEU A 51 -7.04 -5.85 -12.42
CA LEU A 51 -6.80 -7.30 -12.52
C LEU A 51 -7.94 -8.13 -11.91
N SER A 52 -9.10 -7.54 -11.63
CA SER A 52 -10.29 -8.21 -11.09
C SER A 52 -10.07 -8.95 -9.77
N ILE A 53 -9.20 -8.42 -8.91
CA ILE A 53 -9.00 -8.86 -7.52
C ILE A 53 -10.01 -8.12 -6.65
N ASP A 54 -10.64 -8.83 -5.71
CA ASP A 54 -11.54 -8.20 -4.75
C ASP A 54 -10.75 -7.37 -3.74
N THR A 55 -10.87 -6.05 -3.84
CA THR A 55 -10.18 -5.06 -3.02
C THR A 55 -11.13 -4.28 -2.11
N GLU A 56 -12.44 -4.56 -2.15
CA GLU A 56 -13.47 -3.70 -1.54
C GLU A 56 -13.31 -3.58 -0.03
N ASP A 57 -13.09 -4.70 0.66
CA ASP A 57 -12.95 -4.69 2.11
C ASP A 57 -11.62 -4.03 2.54
N ALA A 58 -10.53 -4.28 1.82
CA ALA A 58 -9.25 -3.60 2.08
C ALA A 58 -9.36 -2.08 1.85
N ARG A 59 -10.02 -1.67 0.77
CA ARG A 59 -10.32 -0.27 0.45
C ARG A 59 -11.12 0.38 1.58
N ARG A 60 -12.18 -0.27 2.07
CA ARG A 60 -13.00 0.23 3.17
C ARG A 60 -12.19 0.44 4.45
N ARG A 61 -11.31 -0.51 4.82
CA ARG A 61 -10.44 -0.36 6.00
C ARG A 61 -9.48 0.82 5.89
N ILE A 62 -8.92 1.05 4.71
CA ILE A 62 -8.03 2.20 4.47
C ILE A 62 -8.82 3.51 4.50
N GLU A 63 -10.00 3.54 3.88
CA GLU A 63 -10.90 4.71 3.89
C GLU A 63 -11.38 5.06 5.30
N ASP A 64 -11.71 4.06 6.13
CA ASP A 64 -12.09 4.26 7.53
C ASP A 64 -10.99 5.00 8.30
N VAL A 65 -9.71 4.65 8.07
CA VAL A 65 -8.57 5.34 8.68
C VAL A 65 -8.32 6.72 8.07
N ASP A 66 -8.48 6.88 6.75
CA ASP A 66 -8.28 8.17 6.06
C ASP A 66 -9.34 9.23 6.43
N MET A 67 -10.56 8.80 6.74
CA MET A 67 -11.66 9.68 7.17
C MET A 67 -11.48 10.22 8.60
N LEU A 68 -10.51 9.73 9.37
CA LEU A 68 -10.30 10.14 10.75
C LEU A 68 -9.44 11.41 10.85
N PRO A 69 -9.56 12.19 11.94
CA PRO A 69 -8.81 13.43 12.11
C PRO A 69 -7.29 13.22 12.16
N ASP A 70 -6.52 14.10 11.50
CA ASP A 70 -5.04 14.04 11.34
C ASP A 70 -4.21 14.11 12.65
N SER A 71 -4.84 14.00 13.81
CA SER A 71 -4.23 14.13 15.15
C SER A 71 -4.42 12.93 16.06
N ILE A 72 -5.18 11.92 15.64
CA ILE A 72 -5.46 10.72 16.43
C ILE A 72 -4.74 9.52 15.79
N ALA A 73 -3.99 8.78 16.60
CA ALA A 73 -3.42 7.50 16.16
C ALA A 73 -4.53 6.44 16.20
N HIS A 74 -4.69 5.72 15.10
CA HIS A 74 -5.66 4.66 14.93
C HIS A 74 -4.98 3.31 15.02
N VAL A 75 -5.63 2.31 15.59
CA VAL A 75 -5.06 0.96 15.63
C VAL A 75 -5.63 0.20 14.44
N PHE A 76 -4.77 -0.33 13.56
CA PHE A 76 -5.20 -1.47 12.77
C PHE A 76 -5.14 -2.69 13.67
N LEU A 77 -6.29 -3.34 13.84
CA LEU A 77 -6.35 -4.58 14.60
C LEU A 77 -5.69 -5.71 13.79
N GLU A 78 -5.36 -6.80 14.47
CA GLU A 78 -4.77 -8.00 13.82
C GLU A 78 -5.61 -8.45 12.62
N GLU A 79 -6.94 -8.42 12.74
CA GLU A 79 -7.86 -8.76 11.66
C GLU A 79 -7.77 -7.81 10.45
N ASP A 80 -7.57 -6.51 10.69
CA ASP A 80 -7.41 -5.53 9.61
C ASP A 80 -6.07 -5.74 8.90
N LEU A 81 -5.00 -5.96 9.65
CA LEU A 81 -3.67 -6.22 9.10
C LEU A 81 -3.64 -7.54 8.31
N ALA A 82 -4.30 -8.58 8.81
CA ALA A 82 -4.40 -9.86 8.12
C ALA A 82 -5.21 -9.74 6.82
N LEU A 83 -6.30 -8.98 6.82
CA LEU A 83 -7.10 -8.68 5.64
C LEU A 83 -6.27 -7.90 4.60
N LEU A 84 -5.60 -6.83 5.01
CA LEU A 84 -4.76 -6.01 4.13
C LEU A 84 -3.63 -6.86 3.53
N LEU A 85 -2.94 -7.66 4.35
CA LEU A 85 -1.90 -8.57 3.90
C LEU A 85 -2.43 -9.55 2.84
N ALA A 86 -3.58 -10.17 3.10
CA ALA A 86 -4.17 -11.14 2.19
C ALA A 86 -4.52 -10.54 0.82
N VAL A 87 -5.07 -9.32 0.80
CA VAL A 87 -5.40 -8.62 -0.45
C VAL A 87 -4.14 -8.16 -1.18
N PHE A 88 -3.23 -7.44 -0.51
CA PHE A 88 -2.02 -6.93 -1.17
C PHE A 88 -1.06 -8.03 -1.61
N SER A 89 -1.02 -9.19 -0.94
CA SER A 89 -0.26 -10.35 -1.42
C SER A 89 -0.81 -10.90 -2.75
N GLN A 90 -2.15 -10.91 -2.91
CA GLN A 90 -2.78 -11.31 -4.18
C GLN A 90 -2.47 -10.30 -5.28
N VAL A 91 -2.53 -9.00 -4.98
CA VAL A 91 -2.17 -7.92 -5.90
C VAL A 91 -0.70 -8.03 -6.32
N ALA A 92 0.22 -8.19 -5.36
CA ALA A 92 1.65 -8.32 -5.63
C ALA A 92 1.96 -9.52 -6.54
N THR A 93 1.35 -10.68 -6.24
CA THR A 93 1.48 -11.88 -7.07
C THR A 93 0.93 -11.65 -8.47
N ALA A 94 -0.26 -11.09 -8.59
CA ALA A 94 -0.88 -10.85 -9.89
C ALA A 94 -0.10 -9.82 -10.73
N LEU A 95 0.47 -8.79 -10.10
CA LEU A 95 1.34 -7.83 -10.77
C LEU A 95 2.65 -8.49 -11.20
N ALA A 96 3.26 -9.32 -10.36
CA ALA A 96 4.48 -10.07 -10.71
C ALA A 96 4.28 -11.02 -11.90
N ASP A 97 3.08 -11.58 -12.07
CA ASP A 97 2.72 -12.39 -13.24
C ASP A 97 2.43 -11.53 -14.48
N ALA A 98 1.97 -10.28 -14.28
CA ALA A 98 1.53 -9.37 -15.34
C ALA A 98 2.67 -8.51 -15.90
N VAL A 99 3.76 -8.31 -15.15
CA VAL A 99 4.94 -7.57 -15.61
C VAL A 99 6.23 -8.35 -15.40
N ASP A 100 7.09 -8.36 -16.42
CA ASP A 100 8.43 -8.93 -16.31
C ASP A 100 9.38 -8.06 -15.46
N SER A 101 10.64 -8.48 -15.32
CA SER A 101 11.65 -7.75 -14.55
C SER A 101 12.00 -6.38 -15.13
N ASP A 102 11.72 -6.14 -16.42
CA ASP A 102 11.93 -4.87 -17.09
C ASP A 102 10.68 -3.97 -17.03
N GLY A 103 9.58 -4.41 -16.42
CA GLY A 103 8.31 -3.68 -16.35
C GLY A 103 7.46 -3.78 -17.61
N ARG A 104 7.74 -4.73 -18.51
CA ARG A 104 6.96 -4.95 -19.74
C ARG A 104 5.80 -5.91 -19.50
N PRO A 105 4.71 -5.82 -20.29
CA PRO A 105 3.56 -6.70 -20.14
C PRO A 105 3.94 -8.18 -20.37
N ALA A 106 3.53 -9.05 -19.45
CA ALA A 106 3.71 -10.49 -19.52
C ALA A 106 2.36 -11.22 -19.35
N GLY A 107 2.14 -12.26 -20.16
CA GLY A 107 0.92 -13.07 -20.10
C GLY A 107 -0.37 -12.29 -20.41
N GLU A 108 -1.50 -12.90 -20.06
CA GLU A 108 -2.84 -12.33 -20.29
C GLU A 108 -3.08 -11.10 -19.41
N LYS A 109 -2.72 -11.17 -18.12
CA LYS A 109 -2.85 -10.03 -17.19
C LYS A 109 -2.01 -8.83 -17.62
N GLY A 110 -0.81 -9.05 -18.17
CA GLY A 110 0.01 -7.98 -18.72
C GLY A 110 -0.63 -7.30 -19.93
N GLN A 111 -1.32 -8.06 -20.79
CA GLN A 111 -2.10 -7.50 -21.90
C GLN A 111 -3.29 -6.68 -21.37
N THR A 112 -4.00 -7.19 -20.36
CA THR A 112 -5.08 -6.44 -19.69
C THR A 112 -4.57 -5.09 -19.15
N LEU A 113 -3.41 -5.07 -18.50
CA LEU A 113 -2.80 -3.82 -18.03
C LEU A 113 -2.41 -2.90 -19.19
N ALA A 114 -1.79 -3.45 -20.24
CA ALA A 114 -1.36 -2.71 -21.42
C ALA A 114 -2.50 -2.02 -22.17
N GLU A 115 -3.70 -2.59 -22.16
CA GLU A 115 -4.90 -2.06 -22.82
C GLU A 115 -5.72 -1.13 -21.91
N HIS A 116 -5.42 -1.09 -20.62
CA HIS A 116 -6.21 -0.32 -19.66
C HIS A 116 -5.96 1.21 -19.81
N PRO A 117 -7.02 2.05 -19.85
CA PRO A 117 -6.89 3.49 -20.14
C PRO A 117 -6.08 4.30 -19.11
N LEU A 118 -5.83 3.75 -17.91
CA LEU A 118 -5.01 4.40 -16.88
C LEU A 118 -3.51 4.08 -17.02
N ILE A 119 -3.16 3.11 -17.86
CA ILE A 119 -1.80 2.61 -18.03
C ILE A 119 -1.25 3.07 -19.37
N GLY A 120 -0.06 3.66 -19.32
CA GLY A 120 0.74 4.01 -20.49
C GLY A 120 1.86 3.01 -20.73
N GLN A 121 2.38 3.04 -21.96
CA GLN A 121 3.58 2.34 -22.36
C GLN A 121 4.66 3.33 -22.76
N SER A 122 5.86 3.16 -22.22
CA SER A 122 7.03 3.93 -22.64
C SER A 122 7.50 3.46 -24.02
N GLY A 123 8.42 4.21 -24.64
CA GLY A 123 9.05 3.79 -25.91
C GLY A 123 9.81 2.45 -25.82
N GLU A 124 10.15 2.00 -24.60
CA GLU A 124 10.81 0.72 -24.33
C GLU A 124 9.82 -0.41 -23.99
N GLY A 125 8.51 -0.12 -24.05
CA GLY A 125 7.42 -1.06 -23.75
C GLY A 125 7.10 -1.21 -22.26
N ARG A 126 7.71 -0.41 -21.38
CA ARG A 126 7.45 -0.45 -19.93
C ARG A 126 6.10 0.16 -19.58
N LEU A 127 5.37 -0.50 -18.68
CA LEU A 127 4.07 -0.03 -18.21
C LEU A 127 4.21 0.98 -17.07
N PHE A 128 3.41 2.04 -17.11
CA PHE A 128 3.35 3.04 -16.04
C PHE A 128 1.94 3.64 -15.89
N PHE A 129 1.58 4.17 -14.73
CA PHE A 129 0.34 4.95 -14.56
C PHE A 129 0.48 6.37 -15.12
N TYR A 130 -0.45 6.82 -15.97
CA TYR A 130 -0.41 8.16 -16.59
C TYR A 130 -0.47 9.31 -15.59
N SER A 131 -1.26 9.18 -14.53
CA SER A 131 -1.59 10.30 -13.63
C SER A 131 -0.40 10.80 -12.80
N GLN A 132 0.57 9.93 -12.51
CA GLN A 132 1.74 10.25 -11.67
C GLN A 132 3.04 9.62 -12.16
N HIS A 133 3.07 9.08 -13.40
CA HIS A 133 4.22 8.38 -13.98
C HIS A 133 4.82 7.32 -13.03
N VAL A 134 3.96 6.50 -12.43
CA VAL A 134 4.39 5.41 -11.54
C VAL A 134 4.75 4.21 -12.40
N ASP A 135 6.02 3.82 -12.43
CA ASP A 135 6.47 2.60 -13.12
C ASP A 135 5.89 1.37 -12.39
N LEU A 136 5.34 0.41 -13.14
CA LEU A 136 4.74 -0.79 -12.57
C LEU A 136 5.79 -1.76 -12.01
N ALA A 137 7.03 -1.73 -12.51
CA ALA A 137 8.13 -2.51 -11.93
C ALA A 137 8.52 -1.96 -10.54
N ASP A 138 8.56 -0.63 -10.39
CA ASP A 138 8.82 0.00 -9.09
C ASP A 138 7.68 -0.28 -8.11
N LEU A 139 6.42 -0.17 -8.57
CA LEU A 139 5.25 -0.47 -7.75
C LEU A 139 5.25 -1.93 -7.25
N ARG A 140 5.66 -2.88 -8.10
CA ARG A 140 5.81 -4.29 -7.71
C ARG A 140 6.80 -4.42 -6.54
N PHE A 141 7.97 -3.80 -6.64
CA PHE A 141 8.96 -3.83 -5.57
C PHE A 141 8.44 -3.21 -4.28
N ASP A 142 7.71 -2.09 -4.37
CA ASP A 142 7.10 -1.45 -3.20
C ASP A 142 5.98 -2.30 -2.57
N LEU A 143 5.20 -3.03 -3.38
CA LEU A 143 4.17 -3.96 -2.90
C LEU A 143 4.78 -5.15 -2.16
N ASP A 144 5.90 -5.70 -2.64
CA ASP A 144 6.61 -6.78 -1.93
C ASP A 144 7.05 -6.30 -0.54
N ARG A 145 7.63 -5.10 -0.46
CA ARG A 145 8.04 -4.49 0.82
C ARG A 145 6.86 -4.19 1.74
N LEU A 146 5.73 -3.77 1.18
CA LEU A 146 4.49 -3.57 1.94
C LEU A 146 3.99 -4.90 2.53
N CYS A 147 4.02 -5.98 1.75
CA CYS A 147 3.59 -7.30 2.22
C CYS A 147 4.49 -7.83 3.34
N ASP A 148 5.81 -7.71 3.20
CA ASP A 148 6.77 -8.06 4.26
C ASP A 148 6.49 -7.28 5.55
N PHE A 149 6.20 -5.98 5.41
CA PHE A 149 5.86 -5.11 6.54
C PHE A 149 4.55 -5.53 7.21
N LEU A 150 3.48 -5.77 6.44
CA LEU A 150 2.19 -6.19 6.98
C LEU A 150 2.28 -7.56 7.66
N ALA A 151 3.01 -8.51 7.07
CA ALA A 151 3.24 -9.83 7.66
C ALA A 151 3.92 -9.74 9.03
N TRP A 152 4.92 -8.86 9.16
CA TRP A 152 5.53 -8.57 10.45
C TRP A 152 4.51 -7.89 11.40
N ALA A 153 3.73 -6.92 10.92
CA ALA A 153 2.81 -6.13 11.74
C ALA A 153 1.66 -6.92 12.35
N VAL A 154 1.15 -7.95 11.67
CA VAL A 154 0.07 -8.83 12.16
C VAL A 154 0.39 -9.37 13.57
N GLY A 155 1.64 -9.68 13.87
CA GLY A 155 2.06 -10.19 15.18
C GLY A 155 2.39 -9.12 16.24
N HIS A 156 2.33 -7.82 15.92
CA HIS A 156 2.96 -6.77 16.74
C HIS A 156 2.08 -5.56 17.06
N SER A 157 0.79 -5.55 16.69
CA SER A 157 -0.18 -4.46 16.94
C SER A 157 0.28 -3.09 16.40
N LEU A 158 -0.36 -2.63 15.34
CA LEU A 158 0.10 -1.48 14.58
C LEU A 158 -0.81 -0.25 14.78
N LEU A 159 -0.20 0.87 15.14
CA LEU A 159 -0.83 2.19 15.12
C LEU A 159 -0.56 2.88 13.78
N VAL A 160 -1.58 3.51 13.22
CA VAL A 160 -1.57 4.27 11.98
C VAL A 160 -1.90 5.70 12.31
N ARG A 161 -1.11 6.64 11.83
CA ARG A 161 -1.42 8.06 11.89
C ARG A 161 -1.47 8.62 10.48
N LYS A 162 -2.54 9.34 10.17
CA LYS A 162 -2.65 10.12 8.95
C LYS A 162 -1.74 11.36 9.04
N LEU A 163 -0.93 11.60 8.01
CA LEU A 163 -0.06 12.76 7.91
C LEU A 163 -0.78 13.87 7.12
N ASN A 164 -0.68 15.09 7.63
CA ASN A 164 -1.21 16.26 6.94
C ASN A 164 -0.35 16.55 5.69
N PRO A 165 -0.93 16.72 4.48
CA PRO A 165 -0.17 17.06 3.26
C PRO A 165 0.39 18.49 3.25
N GLY A 166 0.51 19.15 4.40
CA GLY A 166 1.02 20.51 4.50
C GLY A 166 1.33 20.96 5.92
N LYS A 167 2.48 20.54 6.45
CA LYS A 167 3.34 21.32 7.36
C LYS A 167 4.80 20.92 7.18
#